data_AF-A0A7V9T670-F1
#
_entry.id   AF-A0A7V9T670-F1
#
_cell.length_a   1.000
_cell.length_b   1.000
_cell.length_c   1.000
_cell.angle_alpha   90.00
_cell.angle_beta   90.00
_cell.angle_gamma   90.00
#
_symmetry.space_group_name_H-M   'P 1'
#
loop_
_entity.id
_entity.type
_entity.pdbx_description
1 polymer ?
#
loop_
_entity_poly.entity_id
_entity_poly.type
_entity_poly.pdbx_seq_one_letter_code
_entity_poly.pdbx_strand_id
1 'polypeptide(L)' 'MELDETVFYVVGGLLAVFAVLISVVGLRQPDFPAGAGAARGVMTLGVLLVAATLAATVLTS' A
#
# COMPACT_ATOMS: atom_id res chain seq x y z
N MET A 1 -9.67 -24.67 -4.88
CA MET A 1 -9.96 -23.22 -4.91
C MET A 1 -9.16 -22.62 -3.78
N GLU A 2 -7.87 -22.42 -4.05
CA GLU A 2 -6.87 -21.85 -3.13
C GLU A 2 -7.12 -20.34 -2.99
N LEU A 3 -8.20 -19.98 -2.28
CA LEU A 3 -8.57 -18.58 -2.03
C LEU A 3 -7.44 -17.84 -1.30
N ASP A 4 -6.69 -18.54 -0.45
CA ASP A 4 -5.67 -17.96 0.43
C ASP A 4 -4.49 -17.38 -0.38
N GLU A 5 -4.02 -18.12 -1.38
CA GLU A 5 -2.93 -17.68 -2.25
C GLU A 5 -3.38 -16.53 -3.19
N THR A 6 -4.62 -16.61 -3.68
CA THR A 6 -5.20 -15.54 -4.51
C THR A 6 -5.33 -14.23 -3.72
N VAL A 7 -5.75 -14.31 -2.45
CA VAL A 7 -5.87 -13.14 -1.57
C VAL A 7 -4.51 -12.52 -1.30
N PHE A 8 -3.47 -13.32 -1.07
CA PHE A 8 -2.10 -12.81 -0.89
C PHE A 8 -1.62 -11.99 -2.10
N TYR A 9 -1.77 -12.54 -3.31
CA TYR A 9 -1.36 -11.83 -4.54
C TYR A 9 -2.17 -10.55 -4.80
N VAL A 10 -3.48 -10.56 -4.52
CA VAL A 10 -4.34 -9.38 -4.70
C VAL A 10 -3.96 -8.27 -3.72
N VAL A 11 -3.77 -8.60 -2.44
CA VAL A 11 -3.42 -7.62 -1.40
C VAL A 11 -2.01 -7.07 -1.62
N GLY A 12 -1.03 -7.94 -1.88
CA GLY A 12 0.34 -7.52 -2.20
C GLY A 12 0.43 -6.69 -3.48
N GLY A 13 -0.34 -7.06 -4.52
CA GLY A 13 -0.46 -6.29 -5.75
C GLY A 13 -1.04 -4.90 -5.53
N LEU A 14 -2.07 -4.78 -4.69
CA LEU A 14 -2.67 -3.49 -4.34
C LEU A 14 -1.68 -2.59 -3.58
N LEU A 15 -0.90 -3.16 -2.66
CA LEU A 15 0.19 -2.45 -1.99
C LEU A 15 1.24 -1.94 -2.99
N ALA A 16 1.67 -2.80 -3.93
CA ALA A 16 2.65 -2.43 -4.94
C ALA A 16 2.15 -1.28 -5.83
N VAL A 17 0.90 -1.35 -6.30
CA VAL A 17 0.27 -0.29 -7.09
C VAL A 17 0.22 1.01 -6.30
N PHE A 18 -0.18 0.97 -5.03
CA PHE A 18 -0.19 2.15 -4.17
C PHE A 18 1.21 2.77 -4.02
N ALA A 19 2.23 1.95 -3.77
CA ALA A 19 3.61 2.42 -3.63
C ALA A 19 4.12 3.10 -4.91
N VAL A 20 3.84 2.51 -6.07
CA VAL A 20 4.20 3.10 -7.37
C VAL A 20 3.46 4.42 -7.59
N LEU A 21 2.16 4.50 -7.29
CA LEU A 21 1.39 5.74 -7.45
C LEU A 21 1.94 6.85 -6.55
N ILE A 22 2.21 6.56 -5.28
CA ILE A 22 2.81 7.55 -4.35
C ILE A 22 4.20 7.97 -4.83
N SER A 23 5.02 7.05 -5.34
CA SER A 23 6.32 7.37 -5.91
C SER A 23 6.20 8.30 -7.12
N VAL A 24 5.33 7.98 -8.08
CA VAL A 24 5.09 8.82 -9.26
C VAL A 24 4.56 10.20 -8.88
N VAL A 25 3.62 10.28 -7.93
CA VAL A 25 3.07 11.55 -7.46
C VAL A 25 4.15 12.36 -6.73
N GLY A 26 4.92 11.75 -5.84
CA GLY A 26 6.01 12.41 -5.12
C GLY A 26 7.14 12.92 -6.03
N LEU A 27 7.43 12.20 -7.12
CA LEU A 27 8.42 12.63 -8.11
C LEU A 27 7.90 13.74 -9.03
N ARG A 28 6.58 13.83 -9.26
CA ARG A 28 5.97 14.83 -10.14
C ARG A 28 5.57 16.11 -9.42
N GLN A 29 5.35 16.05 -8.11
CA GLN A 29 4.88 17.18 -7.33
C GLN A 29 5.89 17.53 -6.24
N PRO A 30 6.65 18.62 -6.39
CA PRO A 30 7.72 18.98 -5.45
C PRO A 30 7.21 19.28 -4.04
N ASP A 31 5.97 19.76 -3.92
CA ASP A 31 5.32 20.03 -2.63
C ASP A 31 4.59 18.82 -2.06
N PHE A 32 4.73 17.63 -2.66
CA PHE A 32 4.10 16.43 -2.12
C PHE A 32 4.89 15.88 -0.92
N PRO A 33 4.19 15.46 0.15
CA PRO A 33 2.76 15.61 0.40
C PRO A 33 2.39 17.03 0.85
N ALA A 34 1.36 17.61 0.21
CA ALA A 34 0.98 19.01 0.41
C ALA A 34 0.28 19.21 1.78
N GLY A 35 1.09 19.39 2.82
CA GLY A 35 0.67 19.70 4.18
C GLY A 35 0.55 18.48 5.11
N ALA A 36 0.41 18.77 6.40
CA ALA A 36 0.44 17.76 7.47
C ALA A 36 -0.69 16.72 7.38
N GLY A 37 -1.87 17.12 6.89
CA GLY A 37 -3.00 16.21 6.68
C GLY A 37 -2.75 15.19 5.57
N ALA A 38 -2.22 15.65 4.43
CA ALA A 38 -1.85 14.78 3.31
C ALA A 38 -0.73 13.82 3.69
N ALA A 39 0.29 14.31 4.42
CA ALA A 39 1.38 13.48 4.90
C ALA A 39 0.88 12.35 5.81
N ARG A 40 -0.01 12.67 6.77
CA ARG A 40 -0.62 11.67 7.64
C ARG A 40 -1.47 10.66 6.86
N GLY A 41 -2.24 11.12 5.87
CA GLY A 41 -3.06 10.23 5.03
C GLY A 41 -2.23 9.22 4.23
N VAL A 42 -1.13 9.66 3.61
CA VAL A 42 -0.22 8.77 2.88
C VAL A 42 0.43 7.76 3.82
N MET A 43 0.86 8.23 4.99
CA MET A 43 1.52 7.39 5.99
C MET A 43 0.58 6.34 6.57
N THR A 44 -0.66 6.71 6.92
CA THR A 44 -1.66 5.75 7.43
C THR A 44 -2.08 4.74 6.37
N LEU A 45 -2.32 5.17 5.12
CA LEU A 45 -2.61 4.25 4.01
C LEU A 45 -1.48 3.28 3.75
N GLY A 46 -0.23 3.76 3.73
CA GLY A 46 0.95 2.91 3.55
C GLY A 46 1.07 1.86 4.66
N VAL A 47 0.94 2.27 5.93
CA VAL A 47 0.98 1.36 7.07
C VAL A 47 -0.14 0.33 7.01
N LEU A 48 -1.38 0.75 6.68
CA LEU A 48 -2.52 -0.16 6.56
C LEU A 48 -2.32 -1.20 5.47
N LEU A 49 -1.83 -0.80 4.29
CA LEU A 49 -1.57 -1.72 3.18
C LEU A 49 -0.43 -2.70 3.52
N VAL A 50 0.63 -2.25 4.18
CA VAL A 50 1.72 -3.12 4.64
C VAL A 50 1.20 -4.12 5.66
N ALA A 51 0.44 -3.66 6.67
CA ALA A 51 -0.15 -4.53 7.68
C ALA A 51 -1.12 -5.56 7.08
N ALA A 52 -1.96 -5.15 6.12
CA ALA A 52 -2.85 -6.05 5.40
C ALA A 52 -2.07 -7.09 4.59
N THR A 53 -0.98 -6.69 3.93
CA THR A 53 -0.11 -7.62 3.18
C THR A 53 0.53 -8.63 4.11
N LEU A 54 1.10 -8.19 5.24
CA LEU A 54 1.68 -9.09 6.24
C LEU A 54 0.66 -10.06 6.82
N ALA A 55 -0.56 -9.59 7.12
CA ALA A 55 -1.64 -10.45 7.60
C ALA A 55 -2.02 -11.49 6.54
N ALA A 56 -2.13 -11.10 5.26
CA ALA A 56 -2.38 -12.03 4.17
C ALA A 56 -1.25 -13.05 4.01
N THR A 57 0.02 -12.67 4.18
CA THR A 57 1.17 -13.60 4.17
C THR A 57 1.02 -14.67 5.25
N VAL A 58 0.65 -14.28 6.47
CA VAL A 58 0.52 -15.21 7.60
C VAL A 58 -0.68 -16.13 7.44
N LEU A 59 -1.78 -15.66 6.85
CA LEU A 59 -2.96 -16.49 6.60
C LEU A 59 -2.75 -17.50 5.46
N THR A 60 -1.91 -17.19 4.46
CA THR A 60 -1.67 -18.10 3.33
C THR A 60 -0.59 -19.14 3.60
N SER A 61 0.26 -18.95 4.61
CA SER A 61 1.35 -19.85 5.01
C SER A 61 0.89 -20.93 5.98
#